data_AF-A0AA96UIJ6-F1
#
_entry.id   AF-A0AA96UIJ6-F1
#
_cell.length_a   1.000
_cell.length_b   1.000
_cell.length_c   1.000
_cell.angle_alpha   90.00
_cell.angle_beta   90.00
_cell.angle_gamma   90.00
#
_symmetry.space_group_name_H-M   'P 1'
#
loop_
_entity.id
_entity.type
_entity.pdbx_description
1 polymer ?
#
loop_
_entity_poly.entity_id
_entity_poly.type
_entity_poly.pdbx_seq_one_letter_code
_entity_poly.pdbx_strand_id
1 'polypeptide(L)'
;MTPARAEQQIRELAEQAGQGPVIDRLIPAFHEGDVYWFLWPTVGGDLCWGEHTPLGLVRGCYADKDLPAGSTPVLKGLIGPSFIDDGVWAMVFLVDQEKVDNLTCNGVSLPLTEVGTLRTPAGTRTFYTTVAPWAVSGTMPAEVVREGATATDHLTLLPGSAPKGDPRFRECE
;
A
#
# COMPACT_ATOMS: atom_id res chain seq x y z
N MET A 1 -13.07 0.05 -17.68
CA MET A 1 -11.92 0.97 -17.88
C MET A 1 -10.68 0.18 -18.28
N THR A 2 -9.68 0.76 -18.97
CA THR A 2 -8.39 0.06 -19.21
C THR A 2 -7.31 0.53 -18.21
N PRO A 3 -6.32 -0.32 -17.86
CA PRO A 3 -5.24 0.09 -16.96
C PRO A 3 -4.47 1.32 -17.45
N ALA A 4 -4.21 1.40 -18.76
CA ALA A 4 -3.52 2.54 -19.36
C ALA A 4 -4.31 3.85 -19.24
N ARG A 5 -5.64 3.80 -19.36
CA ARG A 5 -6.48 5.00 -19.21
C ARG A 5 -6.61 5.42 -17.75
N ALA A 6 -6.75 4.47 -16.83
CA ALA A 6 -6.73 4.76 -15.40
C ALA A 6 -5.39 5.39 -14.98
N GLU A 7 -4.27 4.83 -15.44
CA GLU A 7 -2.93 5.40 -15.20
C GLU A 7 -2.82 6.82 -15.74
N GLN A 8 -3.29 7.06 -16.98
CA GLN A 8 -3.26 8.39 -17.59
C GLN A 8 -4.04 9.41 -16.75
N GLN A 9 -5.23 9.07 -16.26
CA GLN A 9 -6.03 9.99 -15.45
C GLN A 9 -5.37 10.31 -14.11
N ILE A 10 -4.70 9.33 -13.49
CA ILE A 10 -3.93 9.56 -12.25
C ILE A 10 -2.69 10.42 -12.51
N ARG A 11 -2.01 10.23 -13.65
CA ARG A 11 -0.90 11.09 -14.06
C ARG A 11 -1.34 12.54 -14.23
N GLU A 12 -2.42 12.77 -14.97
CA GLU A 12 -2.99 14.11 -15.19
C GLU A 12 -3.34 14.78 -13.85
N LEU A 13 -3.95 14.03 -12.92
CA LEU A 13 -4.27 14.53 -11.58
C LEU A 13 -3.01 14.86 -10.76
N ALA A 14 -1.96 14.03 -10.85
CA ALA A 14 -0.69 14.25 -10.16
C ALA A 14 0.05 15.49 -10.70
N GLU A 15 0.05 15.69 -12.01
CA GLU A 15 0.66 16.84 -12.67
C GLU A 15 -0.04 18.15 -12.31
N GLN A 16 -1.38 18.18 -12.30
CA GLN A 16 -2.16 19.34 -11.86
C GLN A 16 -1.85 19.74 -10.41
N ALA A 17 -1.42 18.80 -9.58
CA ALA A 17 -1.04 19.02 -8.20
C ALA A 17 0.45 19.39 -8.01
N GLY A 18 1.24 19.45 -9.07
CA GLY A 18 2.70 19.65 -8.98
C GLY A 18 3.45 18.44 -8.41
N GLN A 19 2.85 17.25 -8.45
CA GLN A 19 3.38 15.99 -7.90
C GLN A 19 3.56 14.95 -9.00
N GLY A 20 3.94 15.40 -10.20
CA GLY A 20 4.12 14.57 -11.37
C GLY A 20 5.16 13.45 -11.14
N PRO A 21 4.95 12.26 -11.73
CA PRO A 21 5.86 11.12 -11.60
C PRO A 21 7.19 11.36 -12.31
N VAL A 22 8.27 10.83 -11.75
CA VAL A 22 9.61 10.79 -12.40
C VAL A 22 9.92 9.46 -13.09
N ILE A 23 8.89 8.61 -13.26
CA ILE A 23 8.98 7.29 -13.88
C ILE A 23 8.03 7.17 -15.07
N ASP A 24 8.46 6.39 -16.07
CA ASP A 24 7.74 6.21 -17.33
C ASP A 24 6.37 5.56 -17.14
N ARG A 25 6.26 4.61 -16.19
CA ARG A 25 5.03 3.89 -15.83
C ARG A 25 4.81 3.96 -14.33
N LEU A 26 3.58 4.24 -13.89
CA LEU A 26 3.25 4.17 -12.48
C LEU A 26 3.29 2.70 -12.04
N ILE A 27 3.64 2.44 -10.80
CA ILE A 27 3.68 1.07 -10.26
C ILE A 27 2.24 0.66 -9.95
N PRO A 28 1.67 -0.36 -10.63
CA PRO A 28 0.30 -0.80 -10.36
C PRO A 28 0.27 -1.61 -9.05
N ALA A 29 -0.28 -1.01 -7.99
CA ALA A 29 -0.34 -1.64 -6.68
C ALA A 29 -1.56 -2.55 -6.50
N PHE A 30 -2.66 -2.25 -7.15
CA PHE A 30 -3.88 -3.04 -7.07
C PHE A 30 -4.76 -2.83 -8.30
N HIS A 31 -5.46 -3.89 -8.71
CA HIS A 31 -6.50 -3.80 -9.73
C HIS A 31 -7.58 -4.86 -9.47
N GLU A 32 -8.83 -4.41 -9.39
CA GLU A 32 -10.02 -5.27 -9.42
C GLU A 32 -11.16 -4.51 -10.08
N GLY A 33 -11.78 -5.11 -11.11
CA GLY A 33 -12.84 -4.45 -11.88
C GLY A 33 -12.41 -3.10 -12.47
N ASP A 34 -13.08 -2.02 -12.03
CA ASP A 34 -12.79 -0.63 -12.41
C ASP A 34 -12.02 0.15 -11.32
N VAL A 35 -11.48 -0.54 -10.31
CA VAL A 35 -10.65 0.05 -9.25
C VAL A 35 -9.18 -0.19 -9.55
N TYR A 36 -8.37 0.88 -9.62
CA TYR A 36 -6.93 0.81 -9.87
C TYR A 36 -6.16 1.68 -8.89
N TRP A 37 -5.14 1.10 -8.27
CA TRP A 37 -4.22 1.85 -7.40
C TRP A 37 -2.82 1.89 -7.98
N PHE A 38 -2.19 3.04 -7.87
CA PHE A 38 -0.86 3.30 -8.41
C PHE A 38 0.05 3.95 -7.38
N LEU A 39 1.34 3.67 -7.47
CA LEU A 39 2.40 4.33 -6.70
C LEU A 39 3.39 5.01 -7.65
N TRP A 40 3.95 6.14 -7.23
CA TRP A 40 5.06 6.78 -7.94
C TRP A 40 5.94 7.68 -7.06
N PRO A 41 7.24 7.79 -7.36
CA PRO A 41 8.11 8.83 -6.82
C PRO A 41 7.87 10.18 -7.53
N THR A 42 8.07 11.28 -6.83
CA THR A 42 8.16 12.64 -7.41
C THR A 42 9.60 13.12 -7.52
N VAL A 43 9.82 14.25 -8.20
CA VAL A 43 11.13 14.93 -8.28
C VAL A 43 11.64 15.31 -6.89
N GLY A 44 10.74 15.65 -5.96
CA GLY A 44 11.09 16.02 -4.58
C GLY A 44 11.49 14.84 -3.69
N GLY A 45 11.41 13.60 -4.19
CA GLY A 45 11.68 12.38 -3.43
C GLY A 45 10.47 11.81 -2.70
N ASP A 46 9.33 12.51 -2.71
CA ASP A 46 8.08 12.05 -2.09
C ASP A 46 7.58 10.78 -2.76
N LEU A 47 6.96 9.90 -1.97
CA LEU A 47 6.21 8.74 -2.48
C LEU A 47 4.74 9.11 -2.55
N CYS A 48 4.20 9.18 -3.75
CA CYS A 48 2.80 9.42 -3.99
C CYS A 48 2.06 8.15 -4.36
N TRP A 49 0.76 8.20 -4.14
CA TRP A 49 -0.19 7.18 -4.52
C TRP A 49 -1.45 7.81 -5.11
N GLY A 50 -2.16 7.02 -5.90
CA GLY A 50 -3.38 7.45 -6.56
C GLY A 50 -4.31 6.28 -6.77
N GLU A 51 -5.61 6.56 -6.64
CA GLU A 51 -6.68 5.61 -6.79
C GLU A 51 -7.67 6.13 -7.86
N HIS A 52 -7.96 5.27 -8.82
CA HIS A 52 -9.05 5.42 -9.77
C HIS A 52 -10.20 4.50 -9.34
N THR A 53 -11.38 5.04 -9.10
CA THR A 53 -12.61 4.27 -8.84
C THR A 53 -13.78 4.80 -9.67
N PRO A 54 -14.89 4.05 -9.75
CA PRO A 54 -16.15 4.58 -10.27
C PRO A 54 -16.68 5.83 -9.54
N LEU A 55 -16.27 6.06 -8.28
CA LEU A 55 -16.70 7.19 -7.46
C LEU A 55 -15.85 8.45 -7.68
N GLY A 56 -14.65 8.31 -8.26
CA GLY A 56 -13.75 9.42 -8.52
C GLY A 56 -12.28 9.04 -8.44
N LEU A 57 -11.44 10.08 -8.55
CA LEU A 57 -10.00 9.98 -8.45
C LEU A 57 -9.53 10.53 -7.10
N VAL A 58 -8.66 9.79 -6.42
CA VAL A 58 -8.04 10.22 -5.16
C VAL A 58 -6.53 10.13 -5.31
N ARG A 59 -5.81 11.02 -4.63
CA ARG A 59 -4.35 10.94 -4.50
C ARG A 59 -3.89 11.36 -3.12
N GLY A 60 -2.73 10.86 -2.73
CA GLY A 60 -2.02 11.28 -1.53
C GLY A 60 -0.52 11.12 -1.71
N CYS A 61 0.26 11.78 -0.86
CA CYS A 61 1.71 11.66 -0.89
C CYS A 61 2.28 11.63 0.52
N TYR A 62 3.34 10.86 0.67
CA TYR A 62 4.20 10.80 1.84
C TYR A 62 5.47 11.58 1.52
N ALA A 63 5.74 12.62 2.31
CA ALA A 63 7.01 13.32 2.19
C ALA A 63 8.16 12.36 2.49
N ASP A 64 9.31 12.48 1.81
CA ASP A 64 10.41 11.53 2.01
C ASP A 64 10.87 11.44 3.48
N LYS A 65 10.84 12.55 4.21
CA LYS A 65 11.15 12.61 5.66
C LYS A 65 10.18 11.78 6.53
N ASP A 66 8.97 11.52 6.05
CA ASP A 66 7.94 10.77 6.77
C ASP A 66 7.92 9.30 6.34
N LEU A 67 8.69 8.95 5.30
CA LEU A 67 8.96 7.58 4.93
C LEU A 67 10.08 7.03 5.81
N PRO A 68 10.06 5.71 6.08
CA PRO A 68 11.18 5.06 6.73
C PRO A 68 12.52 5.41 6.09
N ALA A 69 13.46 5.76 6.96
CA ALA A 69 14.84 6.08 6.63
C ALA A 69 15.74 5.56 7.75
N GLY A 70 16.95 5.13 7.40
CA GLY A 70 17.95 4.66 8.35
C GLY A 70 18.16 3.15 8.30
N SER A 71 18.72 2.57 9.36
CA SER A 71 19.12 1.16 9.43
C SER A 71 18.14 0.27 10.18
N THR A 72 16.94 0.79 10.49
CA THR A 72 15.91 0.04 11.23
C THR A 72 14.88 -0.45 10.23
N PRO A 73 14.75 -1.78 10.04
CA PRO A 73 13.72 -2.34 9.18
C PRO A 73 12.33 -2.02 9.69
N VAL A 74 11.37 -1.89 8.76
CA VAL A 74 10.01 -1.48 9.11
C VAL A 74 9.00 -1.83 8.03
N LEU A 75 7.79 -2.12 8.50
CA LEU A 75 6.58 -2.26 7.71
C LEU A 75 5.69 -1.02 7.93
N LYS A 76 5.22 -0.39 6.86
CA LYS A 76 4.35 0.80 6.96
C LYS A 76 3.20 0.75 5.96
N GLY A 77 1.98 0.87 6.46
CA GLY A 77 0.77 1.03 5.65
C GLY A 77 0.81 2.32 4.83
N LEU A 78 0.39 2.23 3.56
CA LEU A 78 0.39 3.32 2.58
C LEU A 78 -1.00 3.63 2.04
N ILE A 79 -1.75 2.61 1.63
CA ILE A 79 -3.10 2.77 1.07
C ILE A 79 -4.01 1.80 1.78
N GLY A 80 -5.21 2.26 2.10
CA GLY A 80 -6.21 1.45 2.77
C GLY A 80 -5.93 1.25 4.27
N PRO A 81 -6.69 0.36 4.92
CA PRO A 81 -7.66 -0.56 4.32
C PRO A 81 -8.85 0.17 3.67
N SER A 82 -9.10 -0.14 2.40
CA SER A 82 -10.19 0.46 1.61
C SER A 82 -11.11 -0.62 1.04
N PHE A 83 -12.41 -0.34 1.05
CA PHE A 83 -13.43 -1.20 0.42
C PHE A 83 -13.34 -1.09 -1.10
N ILE A 84 -13.26 -2.24 -1.77
CA ILE A 84 -13.16 -2.32 -3.24
C ILE A 84 -14.53 -2.65 -3.85
N ASP A 85 -14.99 -3.88 -3.65
CA ASP A 85 -16.28 -4.39 -4.09
C ASP A 85 -16.59 -5.70 -3.34
N ASP A 86 -17.86 -6.13 -3.30
CA ASP A 86 -18.30 -7.46 -2.83
C ASP A 86 -17.75 -7.92 -1.45
N GLY A 87 -17.40 -6.98 -0.57
CA GLY A 87 -16.84 -7.28 0.75
C GLY A 87 -15.32 -7.47 0.77
N VAL A 88 -14.63 -7.21 -0.34
CA VAL A 88 -13.16 -7.23 -0.45
C VAL A 88 -12.58 -5.89 -0.01
N TRP A 89 -11.58 -5.96 0.85
CA TRP A 89 -10.79 -4.85 1.35
C TRP A 89 -9.35 -5.05 0.91
N ALA A 90 -8.78 -4.07 0.24
CA ALA A 90 -7.39 -4.10 -0.15
C ALA A 90 -6.57 -3.10 0.67
N MET A 91 -5.27 -3.36 0.75
CA MET A 91 -4.32 -2.40 1.29
C MET A 91 -2.94 -2.60 0.72
N VAL A 92 -2.20 -1.50 0.70
CA VAL A 92 -0.81 -1.45 0.24
C VAL A 92 0.04 -1.01 1.40
N PHE A 93 1.17 -1.68 1.58
CA PHE A 93 2.17 -1.30 2.56
C PHE A 93 3.57 -1.39 1.94
N LEU A 94 4.49 -0.61 2.50
CA LEU A 94 5.90 -0.69 2.17
C LEU A 94 6.65 -1.50 3.22
N VAL A 95 7.77 -2.05 2.78
CA VAL A 95 8.75 -2.76 3.58
C VAL A 95 10.12 -2.19 3.22
N ASP A 96 10.92 -1.89 4.23
CA ASP A 96 12.30 -1.44 4.08
C ASP A 96 13.28 -2.44 4.71
N GLN A 97 14.36 -2.75 3.99
CA GLN A 97 15.44 -3.66 4.42
C GLN A 97 15.04 -5.12 4.73
N GLU A 98 13.81 -5.51 4.38
CA GLU A 98 13.26 -6.84 4.63
C GLU A 98 12.36 -7.32 3.51
N LYS A 99 12.05 -8.62 3.53
CA LYS A 99 11.01 -9.24 2.72
C LYS A 99 9.92 -9.80 3.63
N VAL A 100 8.66 -9.68 3.24
CA VAL A 100 7.54 -10.28 4.00
C VAL A 100 7.20 -11.62 3.37
N ASP A 101 7.24 -12.67 4.17
CA ASP A 101 6.86 -14.02 3.74
C ASP A 101 5.41 -14.35 4.11
N ASN A 102 4.94 -13.84 5.25
CA ASN A 102 3.60 -14.09 5.75
C ASN A 102 3.08 -12.89 6.52
N LEU A 103 1.79 -12.62 6.40
CA LEU A 103 1.09 -11.59 7.16
C LEU A 103 -0.17 -12.21 7.74
N THR A 104 -0.38 -12.06 9.03
CA THR A 104 -1.52 -12.68 9.69
C THR A 104 -2.35 -11.67 10.47
N CYS A 105 -3.65 -11.95 10.56
CA CYS A 105 -4.56 -11.25 11.46
C CYS A 105 -5.32 -12.28 12.28
N ASN A 106 -5.15 -12.26 13.61
CA ASN A 106 -5.79 -13.21 14.53
C ASN A 106 -5.60 -14.68 14.11
N GLY A 107 -4.38 -15.04 13.68
CA GLY A 107 -4.02 -16.37 13.21
C GLY A 107 -4.48 -16.74 11.80
N VAL A 108 -5.17 -15.83 11.08
CA VAL A 108 -5.53 -16.02 9.68
C VAL A 108 -4.47 -15.39 8.78
N SER A 109 -3.78 -16.20 7.98
CA SER A 109 -2.88 -15.69 6.94
C SER A 109 -3.65 -14.94 5.86
N LEU A 110 -3.13 -13.78 5.51
CA LEU A 110 -3.64 -12.94 4.44
C LEU A 110 -2.78 -13.13 3.17
N PRO A 111 -3.39 -13.10 1.97
CA PRO A 111 -2.66 -13.22 0.72
C PRO A 111 -1.74 -12.01 0.50
N LEU A 112 -0.49 -12.27 0.15
CA LEU A 112 0.51 -11.25 -0.13
C LEU A 112 0.89 -11.25 -1.61
N THR A 113 0.86 -10.06 -2.21
CA THR A 113 1.35 -9.83 -3.58
C THR A 113 2.44 -8.77 -3.54
N GLU A 114 3.66 -9.13 -3.92
CA GLU A 114 4.73 -8.14 -4.13
C GLU A 114 4.38 -7.30 -5.38
N VAL A 115 4.24 -5.99 -5.17
CA VAL A 115 3.83 -5.02 -6.19
C VAL A 115 5.02 -4.53 -7.01
N GLY A 116 6.17 -4.39 -6.35
CA GLY A 116 7.40 -3.94 -6.97
C GLY A 116 8.28 -3.18 -5.99
N THR A 117 9.38 -2.65 -6.51
CA THR A 117 10.39 -1.95 -5.72
C THR A 117 10.62 -0.54 -6.24
N LEU A 118 10.88 0.40 -5.33
CA LEU A 118 11.31 1.75 -5.66
C LEU A 118 12.64 2.05 -4.95
N ARG A 119 13.61 2.52 -5.73
CA ARG A 119 14.86 3.05 -5.18
C ARG A 119 14.70 4.55 -4.93
N THR A 120 14.94 4.97 -3.70
CA THR A 120 15.00 6.38 -3.29
C THR A 120 16.41 6.68 -2.74
N PRO A 121 16.75 7.95 -2.49
CA PRO A 121 18.02 8.29 -1.83
C PRO A 121 18.20 7.59 -0.46
N ALA A 122 17.10 7.29 0.23
CA ALA A 122 17.10 6.62 1.53
C ALA A 122 17.27 5.10 1.46
N GLY A 123 17.05 4.44 0.31
CA GLY A 123 17.15 2.99 0.20
C GLY A 123 16.28 2.39 -0.90
N THR A 124 16.22 1.05 -0.95
CA THR A 124 15.28 0.34 -1.81
C THR A 124 14.08 -0.10 -0.97
N ARG A 125 12.90 0.32 -1.37
CA ARG A 125 11.63 0.03 -0.69
C ARG A 125 10.85 -0.96 -1.54
N THR A 126 10.32 -2.01 -0.92
CA THR A 126 9.46 -3.00 -1.58
C THR A 126 8.02 -2.77 -1.15
N PHE A 127 7.10 -2.84 -2.10
CA PHE A 127 5.67 -2.66 -1.82
C PHE A 127 4.94 -3.99 -1.93
N TYR A 128 3.98 -4.18 -1.04
CA TYR A 128 3.10 -5.34 -1.04
C TYR A 128 1.66 -4.88 -1.00
N THR A 129 0.80 -5.68 -1.62
CA THR A 129 -0.63 -5.57 -1.50
C THR A 129 -1.17 -6.83 -0.84
N THR A 130 -2.15 -6.65 0.04
CA THR A 130 -2.95 -7.73 0.59
C THR A 130 -4.43 -7.42 0.44
N VAL A 131 -5.22 -8.48 0.31
CA VAL A 131 -6.68 -8.41 0.25
C VAL A 131 -7.29 -9.26 1.36
N ALA A 132 -8.38 -8.79 1.94
CA ALA A 132 -9.13 -9.50 2.97
C ALA A 132 -10.63 -9.36 2.70
N PRO A 133 -11.47 -10.35 3.03
CA PRO A 133 -12.92 -10.22 2.90
C PRO A 133 -13.56 -9.46 4.09
N TRP A 134 -12.76 -8.68 4.82
CA TRP A 134 -13.15 -7.85 5.95
C TRP A 134 -12.22 -6.64 6.05
N ALA A 135 -12.75 -5.51 6.54
CA ALA A 135 -11.95 -4.37 6.96
C ALA A 135 -11.05 -4.81 8.10
N VAL A 136 -9.78 -4.41 8.01
CA VAL A 136 -8.76 -4.73 9.01
C VAL A 136 -8.33 -3.46 9.74
N SER A 137 -8.00 -3.55 11.03
CA SER A 137 -7.27 -2.51 11.75
C SER A 137 -6.36 -3.12 12.81
N GLY A 138 -5.57 -2.31 13.49
CA GLY A 138 -4.75 -2.74 14.61
C GLY A 138 -3.38 -3.22 14.16
N THR A 139 -2.78 -4.12 14.93
CA THR A 139 -1.40 -4.56 14.71
C THR A 139 -1.41 -5.98 14.18
N MET A 140 -0.83 -6.18 13.00
CA MET A 140 -0.76 -7.49 12.36
C MET A 140 0.67 -8.03 12.42
N PRO A 141 0.90 -9.21 13.02
CA PRO A 141 2.20 -9.84 12.97
C PRO A 141 2.54 -10.30 11.54
N ALA A 142 3.77 -10.02 11.14
CA ALA A 142 4.35 -10.38 9.87
C ALA A 142 5.60 -11.24 10.10
N GLU A 143 5.69 -12.36 9.39
CA GLU A 143 6.94 -13.11 9.29
C GLU A 143 7.76 -12.49 8.17
N VAL A 144 9.00 -12.11 8.50
CA VAL A 144 9.89 -11.39 7.60
C VAL A 144 11.23 -12.09 7.47
N VAL A 145 11.89 -11.89 6.34
CA VAL A 145 13.26 -12.34 6.12
C VAL A 145 14.18 -11.12 6.17
N ARG A 146 15.06 -11.11 7.18
CA ARG A 146 16.10 -10.09 7.40
C ARG A 146 17.45 -10.77 7.36
N GLU A 147 18.31 -10.35 6.43
CA GLU A 147 19.66 -10.92 6.27
C GLU A 147 19.69 -12.46 6.13
N GLY A 148 18.64 -13.03 5.54
CA GLY A 148 18.50 -14.48 5.35
C GLY A 148 17.96 -15.25 6.56
N ALA A 149 17.66 -14.58 7.68
CA ALA A 149 17.01 -15.17 8.84
C ALA A 149 15.53 -14.74 8.93
N THR A 150 14.68 -15.65 9.40
CA THR A 150 13.28 -15.33 9.71
C THR A 150 13.21 -14.54 11.02
N ALA A 151 12.42 -13.47 11.01
CA ALA A 151 12.07 -12.66 12.16
C ALA A 151 10.57 -12.36 12.17
N THR A 152 10.10 -11.75 13.26
CA THR A 152 8.72 -11.24 13.36
C THR A 152 8.77 -9.72 13.46
N ASP A 153 7.99 -9.07 12.61
CA ASP A 153 7.71 -7.63 12.70
C ASP A 153 6.20 -7.40 12.68
N HIS A 154 5.77 -6.15 12.73
CA HIS A 154 4.36 -5.80 12.85
C HIS A 154 3.97 -4.70 11.86
N LEU A 155 2.89 -4.96 11.11
CA LEU A 155 2.22 -3.93 10.32
C LEU A 155 1.09 -3.33 11.15
N THR A 156 1.23 -2.05 11.53
CA THR A 156 0.14 -1.33 12.21
C THR A 156 -0.72 -0.59 11.19
N LEU A 157 -2.03 -0.79 11.30
CA LEU A 157 -3.04 -0.24 10.42
C LEU A 157 -4.00 0.63 11.20
N LEU A 158 -4.19 1.86 10.70
CA LEU A 158 -5.24 2.71 11.23
C LEU A 158 -6.61 2.16 10.84
N PRO A 159 -7.65 2.37 11.67
CA PRO A 159 -9.01 1.99 11.32
C PRO A 159 -9.39 2.57 9.95
N GLY A 160 -9.86 1.72 9.05
CA GLY A 160 -10.42 2.14 7.78
C GLY A 160 -11.76 2.88 7.95
N SER A 161 -12.46 3.11 6.85
CA SER A 161 -13.78 3.78 6.83
C SER A 161 -14.93 2.94 7.40
N ALA A 162 -14.69 1.68 7.79
CA ALA A 162 -15.70 0.82 8.38
C ALA A 162 -16.10 1.29 9.80
N PRO A 163 -17.40 1.44 10.10
CA PRO A 163 -17.86 1.75 11.45
C PRO A 163 -17.47 0.67 12.46
N LYS A 164 -17.05 1.07 13.66
CA LYS A 164 -16.82 0.16 14.78
C LYS A 164 -18.09 -0.66 15.05
N GLY A 165 -18.01 -1.99 14.92
CA GLY A 165 -19.15 -2.91 15.10
C GLY A 165 -19.77 -3.46 13.81
N ASP A 166 -19.27 -3.08 12.62
CA ASP A 166 -19.61 -3.80 11.38
C ASP A 166 -19.11 -5.25 11.47
N PRO A 167 -19.93 -6.29 11.19
CA PRO A 167 -19.48 -7.68 11.22
C PRO A 167 -18.36 -7.99 10.21
N ARG A 168 -18.13 -7.09 9.26
CA ARG A 168 -17.03 -7.12 8.29
C ARG A 168 -15.81 -6.36 8.79
N PHE A 169 -15.75 -5.91 10.04
CA PHE A 169 -14.59 -5.27 10.64
C PHE A 169 -13.88 -6.24 11.59
N ARG A 170 -12.55 -6.34 11.46
CA ARG A 170 -11.68 -7.13 12.33
C ARG A 170 -10.52 -6.27 12.83
N GLU A 171 -10.44 -6.15 14.13
CA GLU A 171 -9.27 -5.63 14.83
C GLU A 171 -8.28 -6.80 15.05
N CYS A 172 -7.05 -6.63 14.58
CA CYS A 172 -5.97 -7.60 14.75
C CYS A 172 -5.11 -7.21 15.95
N GLU A 173 -4.65 -8.22 16.68
CA GLU A 173 -3.71 -8.13 17.81
C GLU A 173 -2.52 -9.08 17.62
#